data_AF-A0A428XJZ9-F1
#
_entry.id   AF-A0A428XJZ9-F1
#
_cell.length_a   1.000
_cell.length_b   1.000
_cell.length_c   1.000
_cell.angle_alpha   90.00
_cell.angle_beta   90.00
_cell.angle_gamma   90.00
#
_symmetry.space_group_name_H-M   'P 1'
#
loop_
_entity.id
_entity.type
_entity.pdbx_description
1 polymer ?
#
loop_
_entity_poly.entity_id
_entity_poly.type
_entity_poly.pdbx_seq_one_letter_code
_entity_poly.pdbx_strand_id
1 'polypeptide(L)'
;MNVLVPLDALPGLSVPPAAITDGSADPVWVELPVRGEYLYGRKRMLPLPFDAATAETARRWLRLDRRRRAVLAPISISLLVAAAATVFMDDSRFDAVRLGLFAAGFLLQLWTAHAVEKVTVAQQPDLIGRLGVYLPAVSAAVAREWVRRNPVVRVVPWRPRPRRYSSSAYRRAAGLFAVAAAAVWWFSLSDGEFGWITPLAFGVLVGAAVVSAFKALPVGFIRFDNARDPR
;
A
#
# COMPACT_ATOMS: atom_id res chain seq x y z
N MET A 1 8.99 -17.68 -2.18
CA MET A 1 7.59 -17.77 -2.67
C MET A 1 6.75 -16.68 -2.01
N ASN A 2 5.60 -16.32 -2.57
CA ASN A 2 4.68 -15.40 -1.90
C ASN A 2 3.39 -16.13 -1.57
N VAL A 3 2.79 -15.80 -0.43
CA VAL A 3 1.60 -16.47 0.10
C VAL A 3 0.49 -15.45 0.27
N LEU A 4 -0.72 -15.81 -0.13
CA LEU A 4 -1.94 -15.04 0.11
C LEU A 4 -2.87 -15.83 1.01
N VAL A 5 -3.19 -15.25 2.17
CA VAL A 5 -4.12 -15.80 3.15
C VAL A 5 -5.43 -15.01 3.07
N PRO A 6 -6.56 -15.63 2.71
CA PRO A 6 -7.87 -14.96 2.71
C PRO A 6 -8.21 -14.39 4.09
N LEU A 7 -8.86 -13.22 4.12
CA LEU A 7 -9.20 -12.53 5.38
C LEU A 7 -10.05 -13.39 6.32
N ASP A 8 -11.02 -14.12 5.75
CA ASP A 8 -11.96 -14.97 6.49
C ASP A 8 -11.28 -16.19 7.11
N ALA A 9 -10.11 -16.57 6.59
CA ALA A 9 -9.33 -17.71 7.07
C ALA A 9 -8.34 -17.35 8.18
N LEU A 10 -8.10 -16.07 8.46
CA LEU A 10 -7.12 -15.64 9.47
C LEU A 10 -7.38 -16.18 10.89
N PRO A 11 -8.63 -16.20 11.42
CA PRO A 11 -8.89 -16.65 12.79
C PRO A 11 -8.59 -18.13 13.02
N GLY A 12 -8.68 -18.96 11.97
CA GLY A 12 -8.45 -20.41 12.03
C GLY A 12 -7.15 -20.86 11.37
N LEU A 13 -6.22 -19.94 11.11
CA LEU A 13 -5.02 -20.22 10.34
C LEU A 13 -4.06 -21.12 11.13
N SER A 14 -3.87 -22.35 10.67
CA SER A 14 -2.86 -23.26 11.23
C SER A 14 -1.48 -22.91 10.69
N VAL A 15 -0.71 -22.11 11.42
CA VAL A 15 0.63 -21.68 11.02
C VAL A 15 1.65 -22.82 11.24
N PRO A 16 2.50 -23.16 10.26
CA PRO A 16 3.54 -24.18 10.42
C PRO A 16 4.55 -23.79 11.53
N PRO A 17 5.00 -24.73 12.38
CA PRO A 17 6.02 -24.49 13.39
C PRO A 17 7.43 -24.49 12.77
N ALA A 18 7.62 -23.68 11.73
CA ALA A 18 8.90 -23.52 11.04
C ALA A 18 9.07 -22.05 10.63
N ALA A 19 10.30 -21.55 10.67
CA ALA A 19 10.57 -20.16 10.34
C ALA A 19 10.20 -19.84 8.88
N ILE A 20 9.42 -18.78 8.65
CA ILE A 20 8.95 -18.41 7.31
C ILE A 20 10.06 -17.98 6.36
N THR A 21 11.22 -17.62 6.89
CA THR A 21 12.39 -17.12 6.17
C THR A 21 13.18 -18.24 5.51
N ASP A 22 13.63 -19.21 6.31
CA ASP A 22 14.54 -20.29 5.89
C ASP A 22 13.94 -21.69 6.06
N GLY A 23 12.85 -21.84 6.83
CA GLY A 23 12.25 -23.12 7.17
C GLY A 23 12.88 -23.85 8.35
N SER A 24 13.72 -23.16 9.15
CA SER A 24 14.32 -23.71 10.36
C SER A 24 13.26 -24.18 11.38
N ALA A 25 13.61 -25.23 12.13
CA ALA A 25 12.70 -25.93 13.04
C ALA A 25 12.54 -25.27 14.42
N ASP A 26 13.37 -24.27 14.75
CA ASP A 26 13.29 -23.49 16.00
C ASP A 26 12.84 -22.05 15.72
N PRO A 27 11.55 -21.83 15.40
CA PRO A 27 11.06 -20.51 15.06
C PRO A 27 10.84 -19.64 16.30
N VAL A 28 11.26 -18.39 16.19
CA VAL A 28 10.92 -17.31 17.11
C VAL A 28 9.68 -16.58 16.61
N TRP A 29 8.61 -16.61 17.40
CA TRP A 29 7.37 -15.93 17.07
C TRP A 29 7.46 -14.42 17.29
N VAL A 30 7.06 -13.65 16.28
CA VAL A 30 7.00 -12.19 16.34
C VAL A 30 5.66 -11.72 15.80
N GLU A 31 4.96 -10.88 16.58
CA GLU A 31 3.72 -10.23 16.16
C GLU A 31 4.02 -9.03 15.27
N LEU A 32 3.65 -9.12 14.00
CA LEU A 32 3.80 -8.02 13.04
C LEU A 32 2.45 -7.36 12.73
N PRO A 33 2.38 -6.02 12.68
CA PRO A 33 1.19 -5.33 12.22
C PRO A 33 1.01 -5.56 10.73
N VAL A 34 -0.21 -5.90 10.32
CA VAL A 34 -0.58 -5.99 8.92
C VAL A 34 -0.62 -4.57 8.31
N ARG A 35 0.20 -4.32 7.29
CA ARG A 35 0.21 -3.02 6.56
C ARG A 35 -1.06 -2.88 5.71
N GLY A 36 -1.47 -1.65 5.36
CA GLY A 36 -2.60 -1.42 4.45
C GLY A 36 -3.98 -1.22 5.10
N GLU A 37 -4.08 -1.31 6.43
CA GLU A 37 -5.27 -0.82 7.15
C GLU A 37 -5.29 0.72 7.21
N TYR A 38 -6.51 1.30 7.29
CA TYR A 38 -6.73 2.75 7.36
C TYR A 38 -5.87 3.40 8.47
N LEU A 39 -5.43 4.65 8.25
CA LEU A 39 -4.57 5.41 9.17
C LEU A 39 -5.07 5.40 10.63
N TYR A 40 -6.38 5.32 10.83
CA TYR A 40 -7.04 5.36 12.14
C TYR A 40 -7.63 4.01 12.58
N GLY A 41 -7.45 2.94 11.80
CA GLY A 41 -7.90 1.59 12.15
C GLY A 41 -6.96 0.91 13.14
N ARG A 42 -7.52 0.09 14.05
CA ARG A 42 -6.70 -0.76 14.93
C ARG A 42 -5.99 -1.82 14.09
N LYS A 43 -4.69 -1.62 13.87
CA LYS A 43 -3.84 -2.55 13.11
C LYS A 43 -3.95 -3.97 13.65
N ARG A 44 -4.44 -4.89 12.83
CA ARG A 44 -4.38 -6.33 13.16
C ARG A 44 -2.92 -6.76 13.30
N MET A 45 -2.62 -7.48 14.38
CA MET A 45 -1.34 -8.14 14.57
C MET A 45 -1.45 -9.57 14.06
N LEU A 46 -0.46 -10.01 13.30
CA LEU A 46 -0.36 -11.39 12.84
C LEU A 46 0.91 -12.01 13.46
N PRO A 47 0.77 -13.05 14.29
CA PRO A 47 1.93 -13.78 14.79
C PRO A 47 2.56 -14.58 13.64
N LEU A 48 3.85 -14.36 13.40
CA LEU A 48 4.60 -15.03 12.35
C LEU A 48 5.88 -15.67 12.92
N PRO A 49 6.21 -16.92 12.54
CA PRO A 49 7.42 -17.60 12.98
C PRO A 49 8.62 -17.16 12.13
N PHE A 50 9.68 -16.66 12.75
CA PHE A 50 10.92 -16.22 12.09
C PHE A 50 12.12 -16.99 12.62
N ASP A 51 13.22 -17.00 11.86
CA ASP A 51 14.53 -17.38 12.42
C ASP A 51 15.00 -16.31 13.44
N ALA A 52 15.95 -16.66 14.31
CA ALA A 52 16.41 -15.77 15.38
C ALA A 52 16.94 -14.42 14.86
N ALA A 53 17.68 -14.41 13.74
CA ALA A 53 18.28 -13.18 13.20
C ALA A 53 17.22 -12.26 12.59
N THR A 54 16.28 -12.82 11.82
CA THR A 54 15.17 -12.03 11.26
C THR A 54 14.21 -11.58 12.34
N ALA A 55 13.96 -12.40 13.37
CA ALA A 55 13.12 -12.04 14.51
C ALA A 55 13.67 -10.82 15.26
N GLU A 56 14.99 -10.75 15.46
CA GLU A 56 15.59 -9.58 16.08
C GLU A 56 15.45 -8.32 15.21
N THR A 57 15.68 -8.46 13.90
CA THR A 57 15.47 -7.37 12.93
C THR A 57 14.02 -6.88 12.96
N ALA A 58 13.06 -7.79 13.00
CA ALA A 58 11.64 -7.48 13.12
C ALA A 58 11.30 -6.76 14.42
N ARG A 59 11.86 -7.18 15.56
CA ARG A 59 11.70 -6.50 16.85
C ARG A 59 12.31 -5.10 16.84
N ARG A 60 13.49 -4.91 16.25
CA ARG A 60 14.11 -3.59 16.06
C ARG A 60 13.22 -2.68 15.22
N TRP A 61 12.72 -3.20 14.10
CA TRP A 61 11.78 -2.49 13.23
C TRP A 61 10.52 -2.06 14.00
N LEU A 62 9.90 -2.95 14.77
CA LEU A 62 8.72 -2.63 15.60
C LEU A 62 9.01 -1.53 16.62
N ARG A 63 10.16 -1.56 17.30
CA ARG A 63 10.55 -0.51 18.24
C ARG A 63 10.71 0.84 17.54
N LEU A 64 11.34 0.87 16.36
CA LEU A 64 11.51 2.09 15.57
C LEU A 64 10.17 2.62 15.05
N ASP A 65 9.31 1.76 14.50
CA ASP A 65 7.96 2.15 14.02
C ASP A 65 7.10 2.71 15.15
N ARG A 66 7.14 2.10 16.34
CA ARG A 66 6.44 2.60 17.54
C ARG A 66 6.98 3.97 17.98
N ARG A 67 8.31 4.12 18.12
CA ARG A 67 8.93 5.42 18.49
C ARG A 67 8.61 6.50 17.47
N ARG A 68 8.67 6.16 16.18
CA ARG A 68 8.31 7.07 15.10
C ARG A 68 6.87 7.54 15.25
N ARG A 69 5.90 6.65 15.43
CA ARG A 69 4.48 7.04 15.51
C ARG A 69 4.10 7.73 16.80
N ALA A 70 4.62 7.28 17.93
CA ALA A 70 4.23 7.79 19.25
C ALA A 70 4.92 9.11 19.61
N VAL A 71 6.14 9.34 19.10
CA VAL A 71 6.97 10.48 19.53
C VAL A 71 7.38 11.34 18.35
N LEU A 72 8.08 10.77 17.37
CA LEU A 72 8.75 11.58 16.34
C LEU A 72 7.79 12.20 15.32
N ALA A 73 6.73 11.49 14.95
CA ALA A 73 5.71 11.99 14.03
C ALA A 73 4.88 13.13 14.64
N PRO A 74 4.36 13.02 15.89
CA PRO A 74 3.74 14.15 16.57
C PRO A 74 4.66 15.37 16.67
N ILE A 75 5.92 15.19 17.05
CA ILE A 75 6.89 16.30 17.13
C ILE A 75 7.08 16.96 15.75
N SER A 76 7.33 16.18 14.70
CA SER A 76 7.49 16.68 13.33
C SER A 76 6.24 17.45 12.88
N ILE A 77 5.04 16.91 13.13
CA ILE A 77 3.77 17.57 12.79
C ILE A 77 3.61 18.88 13.57
N SER A 78 3.87 18.89 14.88
CA SER A 78 3.78 20.10 15.70
C SER A 78 4.74 21.19 15.24
N LEU A 79 5.97 20.84 14.84
CA LEU A 79 6.92 21.79 14.27
C LEU A 79 6.42 22.40 12.95
N LEU A 80 5.87 21.57 12.06
CA LEU A 80 5.30 22.03 10.79
C LEU A 80 4.06 22.91 10.99
N VAL A 81 3.19 22.56 11.95
CA VAL A 81 2.01 23.36 12.32
C VAL A 81 2.44 24.69 12.93
N ALA A 82 3.45 24.70 13.81
CA ALA A 82 4.00 25.93 14.37
C ALA A 82 4.62 26.82 13.28
N ALA A 83 5.36 26.24 12.35
CA ALA A 83 5.88 26.98 11.18
C ALA A 83 4.73 27.58 10.36
N ALA A 84 3.66 26.82 10.09
CA ALA A 84 2.49 27.33 9.38
C ALA A 84 1.78 28.45 10.17
N ALA A 85 1.65 28.32 11.49
CA ALA A 85 1.00 29.31 12.34
C ALA A 85 1.73 30.67 12.30
N THR A 86 3.06 30.67 12.23
CA THR A 86 3.85 31.92 12.13
C THR A 86 3.57 32.73 10.86
N VAL A 87 3.01 32.12 9.80
CA VAL A 87 2.59 32.85 8.58
C VAL A 87 1.48 33.86 8.89
N PHE A 88 0.64 33.59 9.88
CA PHE A 88 -0.46 34.49 10.27
C PHE A 88 -0.02 35.64 11.19
N MET A 89 1.24 35.69 11.60
CA MET A 89 1.75 36.72 12.52
C MET A 89 2.25 37.98 11.80
N ASP A 90 2.32 37.97 10.46
CA ASP A 90 2.67 39.09 9.57
C ASP A 90 3.85 39.98 10.05
N ASP A 91 4.86 39.36 10.68
CA ASP A 91 6.07 40.03 11.15
C ASP A 91 7.30 39.28 10.64
N SER A 92 8.14 39.98 9.88
CA SER A 92 9.35 39.46 9.23
C SER A 92 10.39 38.93 10.23
N ARG A 93 10.30 39.30 11.51
CA ARG A 93 11.14 38.72 12.57
C ARG A 93 10.92 37.22 12.75
N PHE A 94 9.76 36.70 12.34
CA PHE A 94 9.46 35.27 12.41
C PHE A 94 9.93 34.48 11.19
N ASP A 95 10.49 35.12 10.16
CA ASP A 95 10.90 34.42 8.93
C ASP A 95 11.99 33.36 9.21
N ALA A 96 13.00 33.71 10.00
CA ALA A 96 14.06 32.79 10.38
C ALA A 96 13.53 31.65 11.27
N VAL A 97 12.62 31.95 12.20
CA VAL A 97 11.99 30.97 13.08
C VAL A 97 11.13 30.00 12.27
N ARG A 98 10.31 30.51 11.35
CA ARG A 98 9.47 29.73 10.44
C ARG A 98 10.30 28.75 9.62
N LEU A 99 11.39 29.24 9.02
CA LEU A 99 12.27 28.43 8.20
C LEU A 99 13.00 27.36 9.03
N GLY A 100 13.45 27.71 10.24
CA GLY A 100 14.04 26.77 11.19
C GLY A 100 13.08 25.67 11.62
N LEU A 101 11.84 26.02 12.00
CA LEU A 101 10.79 25.07 12.39
C LEU A 101 10.42 24.13 11.23
N PHE A 102 10.25 24.69 10.02
CA PHE A 102 9.93 23.91 8.83
C PHE A 102 11.07 22.94 8.48
N ALA A 103 12.31 23.42 8.45
CA ALA A 103 13.49 22.61 8.18
C ALA A 103 13.67 21.50 9.22
N ALA A 104 13.53 21.80 10.52
CA ALA A 104 13.62 20.82 11.58
C ALA A 104 12.52 19.74 11.46
N GLY A 105 11.27 20.16 11.25
CA GLY A 105 10.14 19.25 11.06
C GLY A 105 10.32 18.32 9.86
N PHE A 106 10.81 18.87 8.73
CA PHE A 106 11.05 18.13 7.50
C PHE A 106 12.25 17.17 7.60
N LEU A 107 13.39 17.65 8.12
CA LEU A 107 14.58 16.83 8.33
C LEU A 107 14.31 15.67 9.29
N LEU A 108 13.53 15.89 10.35
CA LEU A 108 13.11 14.83 11.26
C LEU A 108 12.27 13.77 10.52
N GLN A 109 11.40 14.18 9.60
CA GLN A 109 10.62 13.26 8.76
C GLN A 109 11.51 12.44 7.81
N LEU A 110 12.47 13.08 7.15
CA LEU A 110 13.42 12.40 6.27
C LEU A 110 14.31 11.41 7.05
N TRP A 111 14.87 11.84 8.17
CA TRP A 111 15.70 10.99 9.02
C TRP A 111 14.94 9.76 9.52
N THR A 112 13.69 9.95 9.98
CA THR A 112 12.87 8.81 10.43
C THR A 112 12.47 7.88 9.29
N ALA A 113 12.20 8.40 8.09
CA ALA A 113 11.93 7.57 6.93
C ALA A 113 13.14 6.70 6.57
N HIS A 114 14.33 7.29 6.54
CA HIS A 114 15.57 6.60 6.21
C HIS A 114 15.98 5.57 7.29
N ALA A 115 15.81 5.90 8.57
CA ALA A 115 16.08 4.97 9.68
C ALA A 115 15.18 3.72 9.63
N VAL A 116 13.93 3.87 9.21
CA VAL A 116 12.99 2.74 9.05
C VAL A 116 13.35 1.88 7.83
N GLU A 117 13.83 2.49 6.75
CA GLU A 117 14.22 1.77 5.52
C GLU A 117 15.41 0.83 5.75
N LYS A 118 16.38 1.23 6.58
CA LYS A 118 17.54 0.40 6.94
C LYS A 118 17.19 -0.86 7.74
N VAL A 119 16.03 -0.90 8.39
CA VAL A 119 15.60 -2.01 9.24
C VAL A 119 14.36 -2.67 8.63
N THR A 120 14.41 -2.96 7.33
CA THR A 120 13.27 -3.55 6.61
C THR A 120 13.22 -5.06 6.79
N VAL A 121 12.03 -5.56 7.16
CA VAL A 121 11.74 -7.00 7.19
C VAL A 121 11.11 -7.38 5.86
N ALA A 122 11.75 -8.27 5.11
CA ALA A 122 11.29 -8.65 3.77
C ALA A 122 9.90 -9.30 3.81
N GLN A 123 9.62 -10.15 4.80
CA GLN A 123 8.38 -10.93 4.95
C GLN A 123 7.26 -10.18 5.69
N GLN A 124 7.15 -8.87 5.53
CA GLN A 124 6.15 -8.10 6.24
C GLN A 124 4.73 -8.34 5.72
N PRO A 125 3.75 -8.66 6.59
CA PRO A 125 2.36 -8.87 6.16
C PRO A 125 1.72 -7.58 5.65
N ASP A 126 0.99 -7.71 4.54
CA ASP A 126 0.32 -6.61 3.87
C ASP A 126 -1.13 -6.96 3.50
N LEU A 127 -2.06 -6.12 3.91
CA LEU A 127 -3.48 -6.25 3.64
C LEU A 127 -3.80 -5.77 2.22
N ILE A 128 -4.32 -6.66 1.39
CA ILE A 128 -4.71 -6.35 0.02
C ILE A 128 -6.22 -6.20 -0.06
N GLY A 129 -6.73 -5.08 0.46
CA GLY A 129 -8.16 -4.77 0.45
C GLY A 129 -8.99 -5.92 1.04
N ARG A 130 -9.97 -6.43 0.27
CA ARG A 130 -10.81 -7.57 0.67
C ARG A 130 -10.22 -8.95 0.32
N LEU A 131 -9.09 -9.01 -0.40
CA LEU A 131 -8.55 -10.27 -0.89
C LEU A 131 -7.92 -11.11 0.21
N GLY A 132 -7.26 -10.46 1.17
CA GLY A 132 -6.48 -11.20 2.16
C GLY A 132 -5.24 -10.46 2.63
N VAL A 133 -4.46 -11.17 3.43
CA VAL A 133 -3.11 -10.79 3.85
C VAL A 133 -2.12 -11.47 2.93
N TYR A 134 -1.28 -10.66 2.31
CA TYR A 134 -0.16 -11.06 1.49
C TYR A 134 1.11 -11.11 2.33
N LEU A 135 1.83 -12.22 2.17
CA LEU A 135 3.10 -12.51 2.82
C LEU A 135 4.16 -12.73 1.73
N PRO A 136 5.03 -11.74 1.50
CA PRO A 136 6.14 -11.88 0.55
C PRO A 136 7.24 -12.79 1.09
N ALA A 137 8.07 -13.31 0.17
CA ALA A 137 9.37 -13.91 0.47
C ALA A 137 9.37 -15.04 1.53
N VAL A 138 8.33 -15.87 1.53
CA VAL A 138 8.22 -17.09 2.35
C VAL A 138 9.04 -18.21 1.71
N SER A 139 9.76 -19.00 2.50
CA SER A 139 10.51 -20.15 2.02
C SER A 139 9.60 -21.15 1.29
N ALA A 140 10.10 -21.81 0.25
CA ALA A 140 9.29 -22.70 -0.57
C ALA A 140 8.74 -23.90 0.23
N ALA A 141 9.54 -24.44 1.15
CA ALA A 141 9.14 -25.53 2.02
C ALA A 141 7.99 -25.12 2.94
N VAL A 142 8.09 -23.96 3.60
CA VAL A 142 7.05 -23.45 4.50
C VAL A 142 5.79 -23.06 3.73
N ALA A 143 5.92 -22.46 2.54
CA ALA A 143 4.77 -22.14 1.71
C ALA A 143 3.96 -23.38 1.31
N ARG A 144 4.63 -24.46 0.89
CA ARG A 144 3.97 -25.75 0.59
C ARG A 144 3.30 -26.34 1.82
N GLU A 145 3.98 -26.29 2.97
CA GLU A 145 3.43 -26.77 4.22
C GLU A 145 2.18 -25.99 4.64
N TRP A 146 2.20 -24.68 4.41
CA TRP A 146 1.10 -23.82 4.76
C TRP A 146 -0.15 -24.14 3.94
N VAL A 147 0.01 -24.35 2.63
CA VAL A 147 -1.05 -24.80 1.72
C VAL A 147 -1.57 -26.17 2.13
N ARG A 148 -0.68 -27.11 2.49
CA ARG A 148 -1.06 -28.45 2.95
C ARG A 148 -1.95 -28.41 4.19
N ARG A 149 -1.61 -27.56 5.16
CA ARG A 149 -2.38 -27.39 6.41
C ARG A 149 -3.63 -26.54 6.25
N ASN A 150 -3.66 -25.66 5.24
CA ASN A 150 -4.72 -24.68 5.04
C ASN A 150 -5.07 -24.61 3.54
N PRO A 151 -6.03 -25.42 3.06
CA PRO A 151 -6.35 -25.51 1.62
C PRO A 151 -6.78 -24.17 0.98
N VAL A 152 -7.24 -23.23 1.80
CA VAL A 152 -7.64 -21.87 1.36
C VAL A 152 -6.46 -20.93 1.10
N VAL A 153 -5.27 -21.24 1.63
CA VAL A 153 -4.04 -20.46 1.44
C VAL A 153 -3.50 -20.71 0.02
N ARG A 154 -3.09 -19.64 -0.65
CA ARG A 154 -2.61 -19.71 -2.04
C ARG A 154 -1.18 -19.23 -2.16
N VAL A 155 -0.35 -19.98 -2.88
CA VAL A 155 0.93 -19.47 -3.37
C VAL A 155 0.67 -18.59 -4.58
N VAL A 156 1.15 -17.36 -4.55
CA VAL A 156 0.97 -16.38 -5.62
C VAL A 156 2.32 -15.95 -6.20
N PRO A 157 2.44 -15.79 -7.52
CA PRO A 157 3.69 -15.38 -8.16
C PRO A 157 4.05 -13.92 -7.85
N TRP A 158 3.07 -13.03 -7.72
CA TRP A 158 3.26 -11.61 -7.42
C TRP A 158 2.18 -11.09 -6.46
N ARG A 159 2.45 -9.93 -5.84
CA ARG A 159 1.48 -9.20 -5.02
C ARG A 159 0.22 -8.89 -5.84
N PRO A 160 -0.96 -9.39 -5.46
CA PRO A 160 -2.20 -9.02 -6.13
C PRO A 160 -2.43 -7.50 -6.09
N ARG A 161 -2.85 -6.91 -7.20
CA ARG A 161 -3.21 -5.49 -7.23
C ARG A 161 -4.59 -5.31 -6.58
N PRO A 162 -4.72 -4.59 -5.45
CA PRO A 162 -6.03 -4.36 -4.85
C PRO A 162 -6.90 -3.53 -5.78
N ARG A 163 -8.14 -3.96 -6.00
CA ARG A 163 -9.16 -3.09 -6.60
C ARG A 163 -9.78 -2.25 -5.49
N ARG A 164 -9.68 -0.93 -5.61
CA ARG A 164 -10.31 0.01 -4.67
C ARG A 164 -11.85 -0.09 -4.70
N TYR A 165 -12.43 -0.35 -5.87
CA TYR A 165 -13.87 -0.45 -6.09
C TYR A 165 -14.23 -1.74 -6.84
N SER A 166 -15.51 -2.13 -6.80
CA SER A 166 -16.01 -3.29 -7.54
C SER A 166 -15.88 -3.11 -9.06
N SER A 167 -15.82 -4.21 -9.82
CA SER A 167 -15.84 -4.14 -11.29
C SER A 167 -17.08 -3.42 -11.82
N SER A 168 -18.22 -3.56 -11.14
CA SER A 168 -19.46 -2.84 -11.49
C SER A 168 -19.31 -1.32 -11.31
N ALA A 169 -18.69 -0.86 -10.23
CA ALA A 169 -18.44 0.56 -10.01
C ALA A 169 -17.54 1.16 -11.11
N TYR A 170 -16.47 0.45 -11.48
CA TYR A 170 -15.62 0.87 -12.59
C TYR A 170 -16.32 0.87 -13.94
N ARG A 171 -17.21 -0.11 -14.21
CA ARG A 171 -18.04 -0.12 -15.43
C ARG A 171 -18.98 1.08 -15.49
N ARG A 172 -19.65 1.40 -14.39
CA ARG A 172 -20.53 2.58 -14.31
C ARG A 172 -19.75 3.88 -14.49
N ALA A 173 -18.59 4.01 -13.84
CA ALA A 173 -17.72 5.17 -14.01
C ALA A 173 -17.24 5.31 -15.46
N ALA A 174 -16.83 4.22 -16.10
CA ALA A 174 -16.46 4.22 -17.51
C ALA A 174 -17.60 4.70 -18.42
N GLY A 175 -18.82 4.21 -18.18
CA GLY A 175 -20.01 4.67 -18.90
C GLY A 175 -20.30 6.16 -18.68
N LEU A 176 -20.24 6.64 -17.44
CA LEU A 176 -20.44 8.07 -17.13
C LEU A 176 -19.39 8.97 -17.79
N PHE A 177 -18.12 8.56 -17.77
CA PHE A 177 -17.06 9.32 -18.45
C PHE A 177 -17.22 9.31 -19.97
N ALA A 178 -17.66 8.19 -20.56
CA ALA A 178 -17.93 8.12 -21.99
C ALA A 178 -19.11 9.01 -22.41
N VAL A 179 -20.20 9.00 -21.62
CA VAL A 179 -21.36 9.89 -21.85
C VAL A 179 -20.97 11.35 -21.70
N ALA A 180 -20.18 11.70 -20.68
CA ALA A 180 -19.68 13.05 -20.49
C ALA A 180 -18.75 13.49 -21.64
N ALA A 181 -17.87 12.60 -22.12
CA ALA A 181 -17.02 12.89 -23.27
C ALA A 181 -17.85 13.15 -24.55
N ALA A 182 -18.89 12.33 -24.79
CA ALA A 182 -19.80 12.53 -25.91
C ALA A 182 -20.57 13.86 -25.81
N ALA A 183 -21.01 14.23 -24.60
CA ALA A 183 -21.68 15.52 -24.37
C ALA A 183 -20.72 16.69 -24.64
N VAL A 184 -19.49 16.66 -24.14
CA VAL A 184 -18.47 17.69 -24.41
C VAL A 184 -18.18 17.82 -25.90
N TRP A 185 -18.06 16.68 -26.61
CA TRP A 185 -17.88 16.67 -28.06
C TRP A 185 -19.08 17.30 -28.79
N TRP A 186 -20.30 16.92 -28.42
CA TRP A 186 -21.52 17.49 -29.00
C TRP A 186 -21.62 19.01 -28.77
N PHE A 187 -21.39 19.48 -27.55
CA PHE A 187 -21.40 20.91 -27.23
C PHE A 187 -20.36 21.70 -28.02
N SER A 188 -19.20 21.12 -28.28
CA SER A 188 -18.16 21.79 -29.08
C SER A 188 -18.51 21.97 -30.55
N LEU A 189 -19.45 21.16 -31.06
CA LEU A 189 -19.97 21.28 -32.41
C LEU A 189 -21.13 22.30 -32.48
N SER A 190 -21.85 22.52 -31.37
CA SER A 190 -23.00 23.43 -31.33
C SER A 190 -22.62 24.87 -31.03
N ASP A 191 -21.76 25.09 -30.03
CA ASP A 191 -21.36 26.42 -29.56
C ASP A 191 -19.83 26.55 -29.58
N GLY A 192 -19.30 27.28 -30.56
CA GLY A 192 -17.86 27.42 -30.83
C GLY A 192 -17.04 28.19 -29.79
N GLU A 193 -17.57 28.48 -28.60
CA GLU A 193 -16.97 29.41 -27.63
C GLU A 193 -15.89 28.80 -26.72
N PHE A 194 -15.72 27.48 -26.66
CA PHE A 194 -14.79 26.81 -25.73
C PHE A 194 -13.55 26.17 -26.38
N GLY A 195 -13.10 26.69 -27.52
CA GLY A 195 -12.20 26.02 -28.47
C GLY A 195 -10.95 25.31 -27.90
N TRP A 196 -10.24 25.90 -26.93
CA TRP A 196 -8.98 25.31 -26.43
C TRP A 196 -9.14 24.36 -25.23
N ILE A 197 -10.19 24.54 -24.41
CA ILE A 197 -10.42 23.70 -23.21
C ILE A 197 -11.11 22.38 -23.59
N THR A 198 -12.01 22.43 -24.57
CA THR A 198 -12.78 21.27 -25.03
C THR A 198 -11.92 20.05 -25.39
N PRO A 199 -10.88 20.13 -26.24
CA PRO A 199 -10.08 18.96 -26.59
C PRO A 199 -9.36 18.37 -25.37
N LEU A 200 -8.97 19.21 -24.40
CA LEU A 200 -8.35 18.76 -23.16
C LEU A 200 -9.35 18.05 -22.25
N ALA A 201 -10.53 18.65 -22.03
CA ALA A 201 -11.60 18.04 -21.25
C ALA A 201 -12.06 16.71 -21.86
N PHE A 202 -12.24 16.67 -23.18
CA PHE A 202 -12.56 15.45 -23.93
C PHE A 202 -11.47 14.38 -23.73
N GLY A 203 -10.20 14.73 -23.95
CA GLY A 203 -9.08 13.81 -23.78
C GLY A 203 -8.98 13.22 -22.37
N VAL A 204 -9.18 14.04 -21.34
CA VAL A 204 -9.20 13.59 -19.94
C VAL A 204 -10.37 12.64 -19.68
N LEU A 205 -11.58 12.95 -20.17
CA LEU A 205 -12.77 12.12 -19.98
C LEU A 205 -12.64 10.78 -20.71
N VAL A 206 -12.16 10.77 -21.96
CA VAL A 206 -11.89 9.54 -22.71
C VAL A 206 -10.80 8.72 -22.01
N GLY A 207 -9.70 9.35 -21.59
CA GLY A 207 -8.65 8.68 -20.82
C GLY A 207 -9.18 8.05 -19.53
N ALA A 208 -10.00 8.79 -18.77
CA ALA A 208 -10.64 8.30 -17.56
C ALA A 208 -11.63 7.14 -17.84
N ALA A 209 -12.38 7.20 -18.94
CA ALA A 209 -13.27 6.14 -19.40
C ALA A 209 -12.49 4.86 -19.73
N VAL A 210 -11.42 4.97 -20.52
CA VAL A 210 -10.54 3.86 -20.89
C VAL A 210 -9.89 3.23 -19.66
N VAL A 211 -9.30 4.05 -18.77
CA VAL A 211 -8.69 3.55 -17.54
C VAL A 211 -9.72 2.85 -16.63
N SER A 212 -10.93 3.39 -16.54
CA SER A 212 -12.01 2.78 -15.75
C SER A 212 -12.51 1.48 -16.37
N ALA A 213 -12.69 1.43 -17.69
CA ALA A 213 -13.06 0.24 -18.43
C ALA A 213 -12.01 -0.86 -18.27
N PHE A 214 -10.74 -0.50 -18.36
CA PHE A 214 -9.61 -1.40 -18.11
C PHE A 214 -9.62 -1.94 -16.67
N LYS A 215 -9.87 -1.10 -15.68
CA LYS A 215 -10.01 -1.52 -14.27
C LYS A 215 -11.27 -2.37 -14.02
N ALA A 216 -12.27 -2.29 -14.89
CA ALA A 216 -13.47 -3.10 -14.84
C ALA A 216 -13.29 -4.54 -15.35
N LEU A 217 -12.32 -4.79 -16.25
CA LEU A 217 -12.01 -6.13 -16.78
C LEU A 217 -11.75 -7.13 -15.63
N PRO A 218 -11.99 -8.44 -15.80
CA PRO A 218 -11.70 -9.43 -14.75
C PRO A 218 -10.21 -9.52 -14.41
N VAL A 219 -9.88 -9.97 -13.19
CA VAL A 219 -8.48 -10.16 -12.76
C VAL A 219 -7.88 -11.29 -13.61
N GLY A 220 -6.80 -11.02 -14.34
CA GLY A 220 -6.15 -12.00 -15.23
C GLY A 220 -6.44 -11.83 -16.72
N PHE A 221 -7.22 -10.83 -17.13
CA PHE A 221 -7.51 -10.57 -18.56
C PHE A 221 -6.27 -10.14 -19.37
N ILE A 222 -5.23 -9.67 -18.70
CA ILE A 222 -3.93 -9.37 -19.30
C ILE A 222 -2.96 -10.39 -18.75
N ARG A 223 -3.01 -11.60 -19.31
CA ARG A 223 -1.83 -12.47 -19.30
C ARG A 223 -0.84 -11.83 -20.26
N PHE A 224 0.14 -11.13 -19.73
CA PHE A 224 1.42 -11.14 -20.43
C PHE A 224 1.88 -12.59 -20.33
N ASP A 225 1.71 -13.35 -21.40
CA ASP A 225 2.33 -14.66 -21.54
C ASP A 225 3.84 -14.42 -21.49
N ASN A 226 4.40 -14.36 -20.29
CA ASN A 226 5.83 -14.50 -20.07
C ASN A 226 6.15 -15.99 -20.24
N ALA A 227 5.95 -16.48 -21.46
CA ALA A 227 6.62 -17.65 -21.98
C ALA A 227 8.10 -17.28 -22.16
N ARG A 228 8.84 -17.30 -21.05
CA ARG A 228 10.26 -17.66 -21.08
C ARG A 228 10.40 -18.89 -20.22
N ASP A 229 10.21 -20.01 -20.91
CA ASP A 229 10.64 -21.35 -20.55
C ASP A 229 12.17 -21.36 -20.45
N PRO A 230 12.80 -21.58 -19.29
CA PRO A 230 14.17 -22.07 -19.24
C PRO A 230 14.08 -23.57 -18.98
N ARG A 231 14.19 -24.34 -20.05
CA ARG A 231 14.78 -25.68 -19.96
C ARG A 231 16.21 -25.56 -19.44
#